data_AF-A0A135VMW0-F1
#
_entry.id   AF-A0A135VMW0-F1
#
_cell.length_a   1.000
_cell.length_b   1.000
_cell.length_c   1.000
_cell.angle_alpha   90.00
_cell.angle_beta   90.00
_cell.angle_gamma   90.00
#
_symmetry.space_group_name_H-M   'P 1'
#
loop_
_entity.id
_entity.type
_entity.pdbx_description
1 polymer ?
#
loop_
_entity_poly.entity_id
_entity_poly.type
_entity_poly.pdbx_seq_one_letter_code
_entity_poly.pdbx_strand_id
1 'polypeptide(L)'
;MDIGDTNRMIKHISDTFSDILAERGLLESEIFPTNEYISVSCYHTYYNLYDVMNHVWSKITPEDLAKQSKTLLSEIHALSITYLWLYYSLGRMGIVFDKCNNDPRHEDEEKQKEWQWMLNQWYRLGINYFNTGEPTVASSERKNLAFSEDTLSWIKDNLESVNTEQVKKIRRIMGQVELYAFMDECEARAKLIDHGPYPFSNDEILVLTEFTRLHDGRGHLWLPWSDTEAKLPSAKLGVAMTIKGASAKFNDIGTMNIEPGDYSNLVTNIAAYTERGAKVAPLGLDELPAYAEAAEAALSELYMKFADWDKKKLMLAGAVAYWRGFARYTDRVNITDKIDWNISQSVIDEYVPFFMENDADPAFIRFGRFDDEMEEDPTLYLLPE
;
A
#
# COMPACT_ATOMS: atom_id res chain seq x y z
N MET A 1 -18.62 -19.23 4.78
CA MET A 1 -17.83 -19.43 3.55
C MET A 1 -17.28 -20.83 3.63
N ASP A 2 -17.46 -21.64 2.59
CA ASP A 2 -16.85 -22.97 2.55
C ASP A 2 -15.38 -22.90 2.06
N ILE A 3 -14.67 -24.03 2.15
CA ILE A 3 -13.27 -24.11 1.72
C ILE A 3 -13.14 -23.86 0.22
N GLY A 4 -14.09 -24.31 -0.59
CA GLY A 4 -14.09 -24.10 -2.04
C GLY A 4 -14.15 -22.62 -2.43
N ASP A 5 -15.03 -21.84 -1.80
CA ASP A 5 -15.11 -20.39 -1.95
C ASP A 5 -13.80 -19.71 -1.56
N THR A 6 -13.20 -20.18 -0.46
CA THR A 6 -11.93 -19.65 0.06
C THR A 6 -10.79 -19.92 -0.93
N ASN A 7 -10.72 -21.14 -1.47
CA ASN A 7 -9.71 -21.54 -2.44
C ASN A 7 -9.87 -20.79 -3.76
N ARG A 8 -11.09 -20.43 -4.18
CA ARG A 8 -11.29 -19.52 -5.33
C ARG A 8 -10.73 -18.13 -5.07
N MET A 9 -10.88 -17.59 -3.86
CA MET A 9 -10.26 -16.31 -3.49
C MET A 9 -8.73 -16.41 -3.46
N ILE A 10 -8.17 -17.51 -2.93
CA ILE A 10 -6.71 -17.75 -2.89
C ILE A 10 -6.13 -17.83 -4.30
N LYS A 11 -6.80 -18.51 -5.24
CA LYS A 11 -6.39 -18.53 -6.65
C LYS A 11 -6.35 -17.13 -7.25
N HIS A 12 -7.44 -16.37 -7.07
CA HIS A 12 -7.52 -14.97 -7.54
C HIS A 12 -6.38 -14.09 -7.03
N ILE A 13 -6.07 -14.13 -5.73
CA ILE A 13 -4.96 -13.34 -5.17
C ILE A 13 -3.59 -13.88 -5.57
N SER A 14 -3.46 -15.18 -5.87
CA SER A 14 -2.23 -15.76 -6.41
C SER A 14 -1.97 -15.26 -7.82
N ASP A 15 -2.98 -15.22 -8.68
CA ASP A 15 -2.88 -14.67 -10.04
C ASP A 15 -2.54 -13.18 -9.99
N THR A 16 -3.22 -12.44 -9.12
CA THR A 16 -2.93 -11.01 -8.86
C THR A 16 -1.48 -10.81 -8.42
N PHE A 17 -0.95 -11.69 -7.56
CA PHE A 17 0.43 -11.61 -7.08
C PHE A 17 1.45 -12.01 -8.15
N SER A 18 1.16 -13.01 -8.98
CA SER A 18 2.03 -13.38 -10.09
C SER A 18 2.13 -12.26 -11.14
N ASP A 19 1.03 -11.55 -11.41
CA ASP A 19 1.04 -10.33 -12.24
C ASP A 19 1.97 -9.26 -11.66
N ILE A 20 1.94 -9.06 -10.33
CA ILE A 20 2.83 -8.13 -9.63
C ILE A 20 4.30 -8.53 -9.81
N LEU A 21 4.63 -9.81 -9.62
CA LEU A 21 5.99 -10.31 -9.73
C LEU A 21 6.54 -10.16 -11.16
N ALA A 22 5.70 -10.43 -12.17
CA ALA A 22 6.06 -10.27 -13.58
C ALA A 22 6.39 -8.82 -13.95
N GLU A 23 5.76 -7.84 -13.29
CA GLU A 23 5.99 -6.41 -13.53
C GLU A 23 7.26 -5.87 -12.83
N ARG A 24 7.64 -6.41 -11.66
CA ARG A 24 8.66 -5.79 -10.79
C ARG A 24 9.97 -6.56 -10.62
N GLY A 25 10.02 -7.87 -10.86
CA GLY A 25 11.20 -8.67 -10.49
C GLY A 25 11.53 -8.62 -8.99
N LEU A 26 12.69 -9.13 -8.59
CA LEU A 26 13.18 -9.04 -7.21
C LEU A 26 13.59 -7.60 -6.87
N LEU A 27 13.29 -7.16 -5.65
CA LEU A 27 13.63 -5.83 -5.17
C LEU A 27 15.07 -5.83 -4.65
N GLU A 28 15.90 -4.97 -5.23
CA GLU A 28 17.26 -4.68 -4.74
C GLU A 28 17.29 -3.24 -4.18
N SER A 29 17.92 -3.08 -3.03
CA SER A 29 18.15 -1.78 -2.40
C SER A 29 19.57 -1.68 -1.89
N GLU A 30 20.14 -0.50 -2.03
CA GLU A 30 21.48 -0.16 -1.54
C GLU A 30 21.46 0.22 -0.05
N ILE A 31 20.29 0.52 0.52
CA ILE A 31 20.16 1.00 1.90
C ILE A 31 19.49 -0.07 2.76
N PHE A 32 18.33 -0.57 2.35
CA PHE A 32 17.55 -1.49 3.16
C PHE A 32 17.68 -2.94 2.71
N PRO A 33 17.73 -3.91 3.63
CA PRO A 33 17.63 -5.33 3.31
C PRO A 33 16.17 -5.68 3.01
N THR A 34 15.70 -5.31 1.82
CA THR A 34 14.27 -5.25 1.47
C THR A 34 13.58 -6.61 1.53
N ASN A 35 14.17 -7.63 0.92
CA ASN A 35 13.59 -8.97 0.90
C ASN A 35 13.54 -9.57 2.32
N GLU A 36 14.57 -9.31 3.12
CA GLU A 36 14.67 -9.77 4.49
C GLU A 36 13.62 -9.13 5.40
N TYR A 37 13.49 -7.79 5.38
CA TYR A 37 12.51 -7.13 6.24
C TYR A 37 11.07 -7.45 5.82
N ILE A 38 10.81 -7.61 4.51
CA ILE A 38 9.50 -8.04 4.01
C ILE A 38 9.17 -9.41 4.62
N SER A 39 10.12 -10.35 4.57
CA SER A 39 9.95 -11.70 5.11
C SER A 39 9.65 -11.67 6.61
N VAL A 40 10.45 -10.93 7.41
CA VAL A 40 10.22 -10.76 8.85
C VAL A 40 8.84 -10.16 9.14
N SER A 41 8.42 -9.14 8.38
CA SER A 41 7.10 -8.53 8.55
C SER A 41 5.94 -9.48 8.20
N CYS A 42 6.11 -10.32 7.18
CA CYS A 42 5.12 -11.29 6.74
C CYS A 42 4.94 -12.39 7.79
N TYR A 43 6.02 -12.91 8.38
CA TYR A 43 5.93 -13.83 9.52
C TYR A 43 5.23 -13.19 10.72
N HIS A 44 5.58 -11.95 11.06
CA HIS A 44 4.89 -11.23 12.14
C HIS A 44 3.40 -11.08 11.86
N THR A 45 3.04 -10.78 10.61
CA THR A 45 1.64 -10.64 10.16
C THR A 45 0.88 -11.97 10.27
N TYR A 46 1.48 -13.09 9.85
CA TYR A 46 0.87 -14.42 9.99
C TYR A 46 0.50 -14.75 11.45
N TYR A 47 1.36 -14.37 12.39
CA TYR A 47 1.11 -14.64 13.81
C TYR A 47 0.10 -13.68 14.45
N ASN A 48 0.04 -12.40 14.05
CA ASN A 48 -0.63 -11.36 14.83
C ASN A 48 -1.81 -10.65 14.11
N LEU A 49 -1.89 -10.71 12.79
CA LEU A 49 -2.85 -9.87 12.05
C LEU A 49 -4.31 -10.25 12.35
N TYR A 50 -4.60 -11.54 12.51
CA TYR A 50 -5.95 -12.01 12.82
C TYR A 50 -6.51 -11.32 14.07
N ASP A 51 -5.75 -11.28 15.16
CA ASP A 51 -6.20 -10.68 16.42
C ASP A 51 -6.48 -9.18 16.28
N VAL A 52 -5.58 -8.47 15.60
CA VAL A 52 -5.75 -7.02 15.33
C VAL A 52 -7.01 -6.78 14.52
N MET A 53 -7.19 -7.51 13.43
CA MET A 53 -8.32 -7.30 12.52
C MET A 53 -9.64 -7.83 13.09
N ASN A 54 -9.62 -8.86 13.94
CA ASN A 54 -10.78 -9.30 14.72
C ASN A 54 -11.30 -8.18 15.62
N HIS A 55 -10.41 -7.46 16.30
CA HIS A 55 -10.81 -6.28 17.07
C HIS A 55 -11.35 -5.15 16.18
N VAL A 56 -10.77 -4.90 15.01
CA VAL A 56 -11.28 -3.90 14.06
C VAL A 56 -12.68 -4.27 13.57
N TRP A 57 -12.86 -5.47 13.05
CA TRP A 57 -14.11 -5.92 12.44
C TRP A 57 -15.24 -6.14 13.46
N SER A 58 -14.91 -6.26 14.75
CA SER A 58 -15.91 -6.20 15.83
C SER A 58 -16.54 -4.81 16.03
N LYS A 59 -15.91 -3.76 15.51
CA LYS A 59 -16.30 -2.35 15.70
C LYS A 59 -16.85 -1.68 14.45
N ILE A 60 -16.45 -2.15 13.27
CA ILE A 60 -16.91 -1.63 11.98
C ILE A 60 -17.05 -2.80 11.00
N THR A 61 -18.07 -2.77 10.14
CA THR A 61 -18.19 -3.79 9.09
C THR A 61 -17.25 -3.46 7.92
N PRO A 62 -16.78 -4.46 7.15
CA PRO A 62 -16.03 -4.20 5.92
C PRO A 62 -16.75 -3.25 4.95
N GLU A 63 -18.07 -3.37 4.81
CA GLU A 63 -18.90 -2.54 3.94
C GLU A 63 -18.98 -1.09 4.42
N ASP A 64 -19.18 -0.87 5.72
CA ASP A 64 -19.21 0.48 6.30
C ASP A 64 -17.82 1.13 6.19
N LEU A 65 -16.75 0.37 6.42
CA LEU A 65 -15.41 0.89 6.24
C LEU A 65 -15.16 1.27 4.78
N ALA A 66 -15.50 0.38 3.83
CA ALA A 66 -15.38 0.65 2.40
C ALA A 66 -16.08 1.97 2.04
N LYS A 67 -17.35 2.12 2.44
CA LYS A 67 -18.15 3.31 2.17
C LYS A 67 -17.53 4.58 2.75
N GLN A 68 -17.02 4.54 3.98
CA GLN A 68 -16.36 5.67 4.62
C GLN A 68 -15.03 6.05 3.98
N SER A 69 -14.41 5.11 3.27
CA SER A 69 -13.07 5.27 2.69
C SER A 69 -13.10 5.79 1.24
N LYS A 70 -14.30 5.93 0.64
CA LYS A 70 -14.51 6.49 -0.72
C LYS A 70 -14.42 8.02 -0.75
N THR A 71 -13.40 8.57 -0.10
CA THR A 71 -13.17 10.01 0.04
C THR A 71 -11.72 10.36 -0.29
N LEU A 72 -11.48 11.61 -0.70
CA LEU A 72 -10.11 12.11 -0.89
C LEU A 72 -9.31 12.03 0.40
N LEU A 73 -8.01 11.77 0.27
CA LEU A 73 -7.04 11.72 1.35
C LEU A 73 -7.39 10.66 2.42
N SER A 74 -8.04 9.57 2.00
CA SER A 74 -8.41 8.44 2.86
C SER A 74 -7.18 7.63 3.24
N GLU A 75 -7.12 7.21 4.50
CA GLU A 75 -6.08 6.31 5.02
C GLU A 75 -6.30 4.86 4.59
N ILE A 76 -7.54 4.50 4.25
CA ILE A 76 -7.90 3.20 3.70
C ILE A 76 -8.09 3.37 2.20
N HIS A 77 -7.25 2.69 1.44
CA HIS A 77 -7.16 2.77 0.00
C HIS A 77 -6.76 1.43 -0.61
N ALA A 78 -6.71 1.35 -1.95
CA ALA A 78 -6.45 0.09 -2.67
C ALA A 78 -5.21 -0.65 -2.14
N LEU A 79 -4.08 0.03 -2.02
CA LEU A 79 -2.84 -0.55 -1.50
C LEU A 79 -2.97 -1.08 -0.05
N SER A 80 -3.61 -0.34 0.86
CA SER A 80 -3.81 -0.82 2.23
C SER A 80 -4.74 -2.04 2.29
N ILE A 81 -5.71 -2.13 1.36
CA ILE A 81 -6.62 -3.28 1.22
C ILE A 81 -5.84 -4.50 0.72
N THR A 82 -4.90 -4.32 -0.22
CA THR A 82 -4.00 -5.38 -0.69
C THR A 82 -3.16 -5.97 0.44
N TYR A 83 -2.66 -5.15 1.36
CA TYR A 83 -1.82 -5.62 2.49
C TYR A 83 -2.50 -6.69 3.35
N LEU A 84 -3.83 -6.62 3.52
CA LEU A 84 -4.59 -7.56 4.36
C LEU A 84 -4.40 -9.01 3.92
N TRP A 85 -4.36 -9.26 2.61
CA TRP A 85 -4.13 -10.61 2.11
C TRP A 85 -2.65 -10.85 1.83
N LEU A 86 -1.94 -9.87 1.27
CA LEU A 86 -0.59 -10.07 0.74
C LEU A 86 0.41 -10.45 1.83
N TYR A 87 0.48 -9.70 2.92
CA TYR A 87 1.48 -9.95 3.95
C TYR A 87 1.19 -11.23 4.74
N TYR A 88 -0.10 -11.52 4.98
CA TYR A 88 -0.50 -12.75 5.65
C TYR A 88 -0.23 -13.98 4.77
N SER A 89 -0.60 -13.93 3.48
CA SER A 89 -0.44 -15.06 2.57
C SER A 89 1.03 -15.39 2.32
N LEU A 90 1.90 -14.39 2.23
CA LEU A 90 3.35 -14.59 2.12
C LEU A 90 3.94 -15.17 3.42
N GLY A 91 3.51 -14.71 4.59
CA GLY A 91 3.94 -15.29 5.87
C GLY A 91 3.49 -16.75 6.00
N ARG A 92 2.23 -17.03 5.66
CA ARG A 92 1.69 -18.39 5.60
C ARG A 92 2.46 -19.27 4.61
N MET A 93 2.84 -18.73 3.45
CA MET A 93 3.62 -19.46 2.45
C MET A 93 4.97 -19.92 3.01
N GLY A 94 5.68 -19.05 3.73
CA GLY A 94 6.92 -19.39 4.44
C GLY A 94 6.70 -20.49 5.49
N ILE A 95 5.66 -20.36 6.31
CA ILE A 95 5.31 -21.38 7.34
C ILE A 95 5.00 -22.74 6.73
N VAL A 96 4.15 -22.78 5.70
CA VAL A 96 3.78 -24.05 5.07
C VAL A 96 4.98 -24.70 4.39
N PHE A 97 5.82 -23.90 3.75
CA PHE A 97 7.05 -24.38 3.09
C PHE A 97 8.03 -24.98 4.11
N ASP A 98 8.41 -24.21 5.13
CA ASP A 98 9.49 -24.56 6.07
C ASP A 98 9.02 -25.51 7.19
N LYS A 99 7.86 -25.23 7.80
CA LYS A 99 7.41 -25.93 9.01
C LYS A 99 6.39 -27.04 8.75
N CYS A 100 5.72 -27.02 7.59
CA CYS A 100 4.70 -28.01 7.23
C CYS A 100 5.16 -28.98 6.12
N ASN A 101 6.46 -29.02 5.84
CA ASN A 101 7.05 -29.84 4.77
C ASN A 101 6.42 -29.58 3.39
N ASN A 102 6.15 -28.31 3.07
CA ASN A 102 5.52 -27.89 1.81
C ASN A 102 4.14 -28.55 1.59
N ASP A 103 3.40 -28.82 2.67
CA ASP A 103 2.06 -29.43 2.64
C ASP A 103 1.09 -28.68 3.58
N PRO A 104 0.10 -27.93 3.05
CA PRO A 104 -0.81 -27.12 3.86
C PRO A 104 -1.71 -27.96 4.78
N ARG A 105 -1.80 -29.29 4.61
CA ARG A 105 -2.52 -30.17 5.54
C ARG A 105 -1.87 -30.26 6.93
N HIS A 106 -0.58 -29.94 7.03
CA HIS A 106 0.13 -29.91 8.31
C HIS A 106 0.15 -28.51 8.94
N GLU A 107 -0.51 -27.52 8.35
CA GLU A 107 -0.74 -26.23 9.00
C GLU A 107 -1.75 -26.40 10.14
N ASP A 108 -1.59 -25.63 11.21
CA ASP A 108 -2.52 -25.58 12.31
C ASP A 108 -3.96 -25.25 11.85
N GLU A 109 -4.95 -26.04 12.29
CA GLU A 109 -6.35 -25.88 11.88
C GLU A 109 -6.96 -24.53 12.31
N GLU A 110 -6.51 -23.96 13.42
CA GLU A 110 -6.95 -22.63 13.86
C GLU A 110 -6.46 -21.58 12.87
N LYS A 111 -5.18 -21.65 12.47
CA LYS A 111 -4.59 -20.74 11.46
C LYS A 111 -5.28 -20.83 10.10
N GLN A 112 -5.70 -22.02 9.68
CA GLN A 112 -6.52 -22.19 8.47
C GLN A 112 -7.88 -21.48 8.58
N LYS A 113 -8.55 -21.58 9.75
CA LYS A 113 -9.84 -20.92 10.02
C LYS A 113 -9.70 -19.40 10.12
N GLU A 114 -8.64 -18.91 10.77
CA GLU A 114 -8.29 -17.49 10.82
C GLU A 114 -8.10 -16.94 9.41
N TRP A 115 -7.37 -17.65 8.56
CA TRP A 115 -7.12 -17.24 7.19
C TRP A 115 -8.40 -17.19 6.34
N GLN A 116 -9.24 -18.23 6.44
CA GLN A 116 -10.55 -18.24 5.80
C GLN A 116 -11.39 -17.03 6.24
N TRP A 117 -11.41 -16.73 7.53
CA TRP A 117 -12.14 -15.59 8.05
C TRP A 117 -11.58 -14.25 7.55
N MET A 118 -10.26 -14.08 7.55
CA MET A 118 -9.57 -12.88 7.05
C MET A 118 -9.88 -12.63 5.57
N LEU A 119 -9.81 -13.65 4.72
CA LEU A 119 -10.15 -13.56 3.30
C LEU A 119 -11.60 -13.14 3.08
N ASN A 120 -12.54 -13.66 3.88
CA ASN A 120 -13.93 -13.26 3.79
C ASN A 120 -14.12 -11.75 4.12
N GLN A 121 -13.45 -11.24 5.16
CA GLN A 121 -13.54 -9.81 5.50
C GLN A 121 -12.87 -8.93 4.44
N TRP A 122 -11.70 -9.34 3.94
CA TRP A 122 -11.00 -8.65 2.87
C TRP A 122 -11.86 -8.59 1.59
N TYR A 123 -12.44 -9.72 1.17
CA TYR A 123 -13.24 -9.77 -0.04
C TYR A 123 -14.45 -8.84 0.04
N ARG A 124 -15.16 -8.84 1.17
CA ARG A 124 -16.27 -7.91 1.45
C ARG A 124 -15.83 -6.45 1.41
N LEU A 125 -14.65 -6.12 1.95
CA LEU A 125 -14.09 -4.78 1.89
C LEU A 125 -13.77 -4.38 0.44
N GLY A 126 -13.06 -5.23 -0.30
CA GLY A 126 -12.60 -4.99 -1.68
C GLY A 126 -13.77 -4.71 -2.64
N ILE A 127 -14.73 -5.64 -2.72
CA ILE A 127 -15.88 -5.50 -3.64
C ILE A 127 -16.76 -4.29 -3.33
N ASN A 128 -16.74 -3.80 -2.08
CA ASN A 128 -17.49 -2.60 -1.70
C ASN A 128 -16.64 -1.32 -1.85
N TYR A 129 -15.32 -1.42 -1.87
CA TYR A 129 -14.42 -0.28 -2.03
C TYR A 129 -14.30 0.12 -3.51
N PHE A 130 -14.04 -0.83 -4.41
CA PHE A 130 -13.94 -0.52 -5.84
C PHE A 130 -15.33 -0.33 -6.45
N ASN A 131 -15.52 0.72 -7.24
CA ASN A 131 -16.80 1.01 -7.91
C ASN A 131 -17.14 0.01 -9.02
N THR A 132 -16.19 -0.81 -9.44
CA THR A 132 -16.37 -1.93 -10.37
C THR A 132 -17.12 -3.11 -9.73
N GLY A 133 -17.15 -3.20 -8.39
CA GLY A 133 -17.65 -4.37 -7.66
C GLY A 133 -16.64 -5.52 -7.57
N GLU A 134 -15.43 -5.33 -8.11
CA GLU A 134 -14.36 -6.33 -8.11
C GLU A 134 -13.45 -6.17 -6.88
N PRO A 135 -12.80 -7.25 -6.39
CA PRO A 135 -12.05 -7.22 -5.14
C PRO A 135 -10.63 -6.63 -5.25
N THR A 136 -10.08 -6.50 -6.47
CA THR A 136 -8.71 -6.03 -6.72
C THR A 136 -8.65 -5.02 -7.88
N VAL A 137 -7.54 -4.28 -7.97
CA VAL A 137 -7.25 -3.42 -9.11
C VAL A 137 -7.03 -4.26 -10.38
N ALA A 138 -6.36 -5.41 -10.25
CA ALA A 138 -6.17 -6.37 -11.33
C ALA A 138 -7.48 -6.81 -11.98
N SER A 139 -8.50 -7.17 -11.17
CA SER A 139 -9.84 -7.53 -11.66
C SER A 139 -10.66 -6.32 -12.13
N SER A 140 -10.31 -5.12 -11.69
CA SER A 140 -10.96 -3.86 -12.10
C SER A 140 -10.43 -3.29 -13.43
N GLU A 141 -10.04 -4.15 -14.38
CA GLU A 141 -9.43 -3.76 -15.66
C GLU A 141 -8.20 -2.81 -15.49
N ARG A 142 -7.43 -2.99 -14.41
CA ARG A 142 -6.30 -2.12 -14.06
C ARG A 142 -6.71 -0.66 -13.80
N LYS A 143 -7.91 -0.44 -13.23
CA LYS A 143 -8.43 0.87 -12.81
C LYS A 143 -8.66 0.89 -11.30
N ASN A 144 -8.16 1.92 -10.61
CA ASN A 144 -8.42 2.18 -9.20
C ASN A 144 -9.54 3.23 -9.04
N LEU A 145 -10.78 2.78 -9.17
CA LEU A 145 -11.99 3.64 -9.11
C LEU A 145 -12.68 3.49 -7.75
N ALA A 146 -12.53 4.49 -6.89
CA ALA A 146 -13.13 4.49 -5.54
C ALA A 146 -14.05 5.68 -5.28
N PHE A 147 -13.89 6.78 -6.00
CA PHE A 147 -14.56 8.03 -5.65
C PHE A 147 -16.01 8.11 -6.12
N SER A 148 -16.82 8.83 -5.34
CA SER A 148 -18.21 9.15 -5.67
C SER A 148 -18.33 10.25 -6.73
N GLU A 149 -19.50 10.39 -7.34
CA GLU A 149 -19.76 11.50 -8.28
C GLU A 149 -19.58 12.88 -7.62
N ASP A 150 -19.97 13.03 -6.36
CA ASP A 150 -19.79 14.28 -5.59
C ASP A 150 -18.30 14.62 -5.42
N THR A 151 -17.48 13.61 -5.11
CA THR A 151 -16.02 13.78 -5.03
C THR A 151 -15.43 14.21 -6.37
N LEU A 152 -15.84 13.55 -7.45
CA LEU A 152 -15.38 13.88 -8.81
C LEU A 152 -15.85 15.27 -9.25
N SER A 153 -17.06 15.68 -8.86
CA SER A 153 -17.57 17.03 -9.10
C SER A 153 -16.75 18.08 -8.33
N TRP A 154 -16.43 17.81 -7.06
CA TRP A 154 -15.59 18.71 -6.28
C TRP A 154 -14.21 18.90 -6.90
N ILE A 155 -13.58 17.83 -7.40
CA ILE A 155 -12.30 17.93 -8.13
C ILE A 155 -12.48 18.81 -9.37
N LYS A 156 -13.51 18.54 -10.18
CA LYS A 156 -13.82 19.31 -11.40
C LYS A 156 -13.94 20.81 -11.12
N ASP A 157 -14.61 21.19 -10.04
CA ASP A 157 -14.82 22.59 -9.66
C ASP A 157 -13.54 23.30 -9.19
N ASN A 158 -12.49 22.54 -8.83
CA ASN A 158 -11.22 23.07 -8.33
C ASN A 158 -10.05 22.88 -9.31
N LEU A 159 -10.30 22.36 -10.52
CA LEU A 159 -9.30 22.27 -11.57
C LEU A 159 -8.99 23.66 -12.15
N GLU A 160 -7.70 23.99 -12.26
CA GLU A 160 -7.23 25.16 -12.98
C GLU A 160 -6.39 24.77 -14.20
N SER A 161 -6.50 25.58 -15.27
CA SER A 161 -5.74 25.35 -16.49
C SER A 161 -4.26 25.65 -16.26
N VAL A 162 -3.40 24.77 -16.76
CA VAL A 162 -1.95 24.86 -16.60
C VAL A 162 -1.25 24.80 -17.95
N ASN A 163 -0.06 25.41 -18.02
CA ASN A 163 0.86 25.23 -19.14
C ASN A 163 1.90 24.14 -18.84
N THR A 164 2.60 23.68 -19.88
CA THR A 164 3.61 22.61 -19.81
C THR A 164 4.72 22.88 -18.78
N GLU A 165 5.14 24.15 -18.60
CA GLU A 165 6.20 24.48 -17.64
C GLU A 165 5.71 24.39 -16.19
N GLN A 166 4.46 24.80 -15.92
CA GLN A 166 3.80 24.56 -14.64
C GLN A 166 3.70 23.06 -14.35
N VAL A 167 3.28 22.26 -15.34
CA VAL A 167 3.16 20.80 -15.23
C VAL A 167 4.50 20.17 -14.87
N LYS A 168 5.58 20.50 -15.59
CA LYS A 168 6.93 19.99 -15.28
C LYS A 168 7.37 20.35 -13.86
N LYS A 169 7.11 21.57 -13.42
CA LYS A 169 7.43 22.03 -12.06
C LYS A 169 6.66 21.22 -11.00
N ILE A 170 5.36 21.02 -11.21
CA ILE A 170 4.49 20.28 -10.28
C ILE A 170 4.89 18.81 -10.22
N ARG A 171 5.13 18.17 -11.38
CA ARG A 171 5.62 16.78 -11.43
C ARG A 171 6.94 16.61 -10.66
N ARG A 172 7.87 17.57 -10.78
CA ARG A 172 9.11 17.56 -10.00
C ARG A 172 8.86 17.71 -8.49
N ILE A 173 7.94 18.59 -8.10
CA ILE A 173 7.55 18.74 -6.69
C ILE A 173 6.98 17.44 -6.14
N MET A 174 6.04 16.83 -6.85
CA MET A 174 5.45 15.54 -6.45
C MET A 174 6.51 14.45 -6.34
N GLY A 175 7.43 14.37 -7.29
CA GLY A 175 8.55 13.43 -7.23
C GLY A 175 9.43 13.62 -5.99
N GLN A 176 9.65 14.87 -5.55
CA GLN A 176 10.40 15.14 -4.31
C GLN A 176 9.66 14.66 -3.06
N VAL A 177 8.34 14.87 -3.01
CA VAL A 177 7.48 14.38 -1.92
C VAL A 177 7.43 12.85 -1.92
N GLU A 178 7.35 12.22 -3.10
CA GLU A 178 7.38 10.77 -3.26
C GLU A 178 8.70 10.16 -2.77
N LEU A 179 9.85 10.74 -3.14
CA LEU A 179 11.15 10.27 -2.66
C LEU A 179 11.27 10.34 -1.14
N TYR A 180 10.82 11.45 -0.53
CA TYR A 180 10.74 11.56 0.93
C TYR A 180 9.82 10.48 1.53
N ALA A 181 8.60 10.35 1.01
CA ALA A 181 7.62 9.42 1.52
C ALA A 181 8.10 7.95 1.42
N PHE A 182 8.79 7.62 0.33
CA PHE A 182 9.41 6.32 0.11
C PHE A 182 10.53 6.05 1.11
N MET A 183 11.44 7.01 1.32
CA MET A 183 12.51 6.88 2.30
C MET A 183 11.95 6.73 3.72
N ASP A 184 10.97 7.56 4.10
CA ASP A 184 10.36 7.50 5.44
C ASP A 184 9.63 6.18 5.70
N GLU A 185 9.13 5.52 4.65
CA GLU A 185 8.52 4.18 4.73
C GLU A 185 9.50 3.04 4.48
N CYS A 186 10.82 3.26 4.65
CA CYS A 186 11.85 2.25 4.42
C CYS A 186 11.76 1.60 3.03
N GLU A 187 11.50 2.42 2.01
CA GLU A 187 11.32 2.03 0.61
C GLU A 187 10.00 1.27 0.32
N ALA A 188 8.98 1.46 1.17
CA ALA A 188 7.61 1.07 0.86
C ALA A 188 6.81 2.24 0.27
N ARG A 189 5.73 1.93 -0.47
CA ARG A 189 4.81 2.94 -1.03
C ARG A 189 3.61 3.23 -0.14
N ALA A 190 3.65 2.87 1.14
CA ALA A 190 2.47 2.88 2.01
C ALA A 190 1.82 4.26 2.20
N LYS A 191 2.56 5.36 1.99
CA LYS A 191 2.03 6.74 2.05
C LYS A 191 1.43 7.25 0.76
N LEU A 192 1.66 6.55 -0.35
CA LEU A 192 1.26 6.97 -1.69
C LEU A 192 0.04 6.18 -2.14
N ILE A 193 -0.91 6.87 -2.75
CA ILE A 193 -2.02 6.24 -3.44
C ILE A 193 -2.32 6.98 -4.74
N ASP A 194 -2.40 6.24 -5.83
CA ASP A 194 -2.85 6.75 -7.11
C ASP A 194 -4.27 6.26 -7.41
N HIS A 195 -5.15 7.13 -7.91
CA HIS A 195 -6.52 6.80 -8.31
C HIS A 195 -6.79 7.12 -9.79
N GLY A 196 -7.69 6.35 -10.39
CA GLY A 196 -8.12 6.52 -11.78
C GLY A 196 -7.93 5.28 -12.65
N PRO A 197 -7.92 5.44 -13.98
CA PRO A 197 -8.30 6.65 -14.68
C PRO A 197 -9.82 6.86 -14.61
N TYR A 198 -10.25 8.02 -14.16
CA TYR A 198 -11.66 8.41 -14.27
C TYR A 198 -11.91 9.06 -15.64
N PRO A 199 -13.01 8.75 -16.33
CA PRO A 199 -13.38 9.49 -17.55
C PRO A 199 -13.65 10.97 -17.21
N PHE A 200 -13.01 11.89 -17.94
CA PHE A 200 -13.22 13.32 -17.73
C PHE A 200 -13.98 13.98 -18.90
N SER A 201 -13.52 13.74 -20.12
CA SER A 201 -14.16 14.13 -21.38
C SER A 201 -13.96 13.02 -22.43
N ASN A 202 -14.37 13.24 -23.68
CA ASN A 202 -14.24 12.23 -24.74
C ASN A 202 -12.79 11.80 -25.01
N ASP A 203 -11.80 12.64 -24.70
CA ASP A 203 -10.38 12.38 -24.95
C ASP A 203 -9.47 12.69 -23.76
N GLU A 204 -10.03 12.91 -22.57
CA GLU A 204 -9.28 13.18 -21.35
C GLU A 204 -9.60 12.19 -20.24
N ILE A 205 -8.54 11.74 -19.56
CA ILE A 205 -8.63 11.00 -18.31
C ILE A 205 -8.32 11.92 -17.13
N LEU A 206 -8.89 11.61 -15.97
CA LEU A 206 -8.53 12.20 -14.69
C LEU A 206 -7.80 11.15 -13.85
N VAL A 207 -6.60 11.51 -13.40
CA VAL A 207 -5.80 10.71 -12.46
C VAL A 207 -5.49 11.55 -11.22
N LEU A 208 -5.30 10.89 -10.10
CA LEU A 208 -4.96 11.54 -8.83
C LEU A 208 -3.82 10.80 -8.16
N THR A 209 -2.96 11.56 -7.50
CA THR A 209 -1.93 11.06 -6.60
C THR A 209 -2.11 11.73 -5.26
N GLU A 210 -2.26 10.94 -4.20
CA GLU A 210 -2.39 11.42 -2.83
C GLU A 210 -1.28 10.85 -1.94
N PHE A 211 -0.83 11.68 -1.02
CA PHE A 211 0.12 11.38 0.03
C PHE A 211 -0.58 11.48 1.38
N THR A 212 -0.38 10.48 2.23
CA THR A 212 -0.89 10.45 3.62
C THR A 212 0.27 10.31 4.61
N ARG A 213 0.04 10.66 5.87
CA ARG A 213 1.02 10.52 6.97
C ARG A 213 2.35 11.24 6.73
N LEU A 214 2.34 12.34 5.99
CA LEU A 214 3.51 13.22 5.91
C LEU A 214 3.79 13.81 7.30
N HIS A 215 5.06 13.95 7.69
CA HIS A 215 5.37 14.54 8.99
C HIS A 215 5.19 16.07 8.97
N ASP A 216 4.12 16.57 9.57
CA ASP A 216 3.83 18.01 9.67
C ASP A 216 4.12 18.59 11.07
N GLY A 217 4.73 17.78 11.94
CA GLY A 217 5.04 18.16 13.32
C GLY A 217 3.84 18.20 14.25
N ARG A 218 2.69 17.66 13.85
CA ARG A 218 1.46 17.61 14.66
C ARG A 218 0.97 16.17 14.82
N GLY A 219 0.26 15.92 15.92
CA GLY A 219 -0.32 14.61 16.20
C GLY A 219 0.71 13.55 16.57
N HIS A 220 0.33 12.29 16.43
CA HIS A 220 1.19 11.15 16.73
C HIS A 220 2.11 10.83 15.54
N LEU A 221 3.36 10.47 15.85
CA LEU A 221 4.36 10.18 14.84
C LEU A 221 4.00 8.96 13.98
N TRP A 222 4.09 9.19 12.66
CA TRP A 222 4.17 8.23 11.55
C TRP A 222 4.84 6.90 11.91
N LEU A 223 6.16 6.97 11.94
CA LEU A 223 7.08 5.93 12.34
C LEU A 223 8.03 6.54 13.38
N PRO A 224 8.71 5.73 14.20
CA PRO A 224 9.60 6.26 15.23
C PRO A 224 10.70 7.19 14.70
N TRP A 225 11.14 6.99 13.46
CA TRP A 225 12.18 7.80 12.80
C TRP A 225 11.63 8.99 12.00
N SER A 226 10.32 9.03 11.75
CA SER A 226 9.67 10.10 10.98
C SER A 226 9.77 11.47 11.64
N ASP A 227 10.21 11.55 12.91
CA ASP A 227 10.41 12.82 13.57
C ASP A 227 11.67 13.54 13.04
N THR A 228 11.52 14.16 11.87
CA THR A 228 12.51 15.04 11.24
C THR A 228 12.34 16.47 11.70
N GLU A 229 13.41 17.26 11.75
CA GLU A 229 13.33 18.70 12.07
C GLU A 229 12.51 19.46 11.01
N ALA A 230 12.69 19.10 9.73
CA ALA A 230 11.85 19.61 8.65
C ALA A 230 10.44 19.04 8.76
N LYS A 231 9.44 19.94 8.78
CA LYS A 231 8.02 19.59 8.83
C LYS A 231 7.35 19.98 7.53
N LEU A 232 6.60 19.07 6.93
CA LEU A 232 5.79 19.36 5.75
C LEU A 232 4.61 20.27 6.11
N PRO A 233 4.07 21.06 5.16
CA PRO A 233 2.99 21.99 5.46
C PRO A 233 1.70 21.33 6.00
N SER A 234 1.49 20.04 5.71
CA SER A 234 0.40 19.24 6.25
C SER A 234 0.72 17.74 6.18
N ALA A 235 -0.01 16.94 6.94
CA ALA A 235 0.11 15.49 6.93
C ALA A 235 -0.43 14.82 5.65
N LYS A 236 -1.17 15.54 4.80
CA LYS A 236 -1.79 14.99 3.60
C LYS A 236 -1.78 15.95 2.42
N LEU A 237 -1.40 15.46 1.25
CA LEU A 237 -1.34 16.23 0.02
C LEU A 237 -1.94 15.43 -1.12
N GLY A 238 -2.85 16.00 -1.90
CA GLY A 238 -3.37 15.39 -3.11
C GLY A 238 -3.19 16.30 -4.32
N VAL A 239 -2.92 15.69 -5.47
CA VAL A 239 -2.84 16.36 -6.77
C VAL A 239 -3.65 15.56 -7.77
N ALA A 240 -4.58 16.22 -8.45
CA ALA A 240 -5.38 15.68 -9.53
C ALA A 240 -4.94 16.31 -10.86
N MET A 241 -4.86 15.51 -11.93
CA MET A 241 -4.49 15.97 -13.27
C MET A 241 -5.47 15.43 -14.31
N THR A 242 -5.90 16.30 -15.22
CA THR A 242 -6.57 15.87 -16.46
C THR A 242 -5.55 15.76 -17.58
N ILE A 243 -5.56 14.64 -18.31
CA ILE A 243 -4.54 14.31 -19.31
C ILE A 243 -5.22 13.91 -20.62
N LYS A 244 -4.94 14.66 -21.69
CA LYS A 244 -5.53 14.49 -23.01
C LYS A 244 -4.78 13.46 -23.85
N GLY A 245 -5.50 12.52 -24.45
CA GLY A 245 -4.93 11.51 -25.34
C GLY A 245 -3.98 10.53 -24.66
N ALA A 246 -4.04 10.43 -23.33
CA ALA A 246 -3.26 9.47 -22.55
C ALA A 246 -4.14 8.33 -22.03
N SER A 247 -3.50 7.21 -21.71
CA SER A 247 -4.11 6.10 -20.97
C SER A 247 -3.33 5.88 -19.67
N ALA A 248 -4.01 5.39 -18.64
CA ALA A 248 -3.37 5.05 -17.38
C ALA A 248 -3.80 3.65 -16.91
N LYS A 249 -2.85 2.89 -16.37
CA LYS A 249 -3.08 1.57 -15.76
C LYS A 249 -2.53 1.57 -14.34
N PHE A 250 -3.23 0.84 -13.48
CA PHE A 250 -2.95 0.75 -12.05
C PHE A 250 -2.72 -0.71 -11.67
N ASN A 251 -2.00 -0.95 -10.57
CA ASN A 251 -1.85 -2.28 -9.98
C ASN A 251 -2.09 -2.27 -8.46
N ASP A 252 -2.23 -3.46 -7.88
CA ASP A 252 -2.60 -3.67 -6.48
C ASP A 252 -1.52 -3.23 -5.46
N ILE A 253 -0.31 -2.94 -5.93
CA ILE A 253 0.82 -2.43 -5.13
C ILE A 253 1.01 -0.90 -5.26
N GLY A 254 -0.02 -0.19 -5.72
CA GLY A 254 -0.04 1.27 -5.76
C GLY A 254 0.89 1.87 -6.82
N THR A 255 0.99 1.25 -8.00
CA THR A 255 1.71 1.80 -9.15
C THR A 255 0.75 2.30 -10.19
N MET A 256 0.92 3.55 -10.63
CA MET A 256 0.28 4.12 -11.81
C MET A 256 1.27 4.22 -12.96
N ASN A 257 0.91 3.65 -14.11
CA ASN A 257 1.65 3.75 -15.37
C ASN A 257 0.81 4.55 -16.37
N ILE A 258 1.35 5.67 -16.88
CA ILE A 258 0.68 6.53 -17.86
C ILE A 258 1.39 6.41 -19.21
N GLU A 259 0.62 6.22 -20.29
CA GLU A 259 1.12 6.18 -21.66
C GLU A 259 0.48 7.32 -22.50
N PRO A 260 1.28 8.15 -23.19
CA PRO A 260 2.76 8.08 -23.28
C PRO A 260 3.45 8.52 -21.98
N GLY A 261 4.62 7.94 -21.70
CA GLY A 261 5.39 8.25 -20.47
C GLY A 261 5.78 9.72 -20.28
N ASP A 262 6.06 10.46 -21.37
CA ASP A 262 6.12 11.92 -21.33
C ASP A 262 4.77 12.52 -21.72
N TYR A 263 3.92 12.70 -20.71
CA TYR A 263 2.61 13.31 -20.84
C TYR A 263 2.59 14.79 -20.41
N SER A 264 3.74 15.44 -20.21
CA SER A 264 3.79 16.80 -19.62
C SER A 264 3.04 17.85 -20.44
N ASN A 265 3.07 17.71 -21.77
CA ASN A 265 2.35 18.57 -22.72
C ASN A 265 0.90 18.13 -22.96
N LEU A 266 0.48 17.00 -22.38
CA LEU A 266 -0.86 16.44 -22.48
C LEU A 266 -1.73 16.80 -21.28
N VAL A 267 -1.13 17.24 -20.17
CA VAL A 267 -1.88 17.72 -18.99
C VAL A 267 -2.56 19.04 -19.32
N THR A 268 -3.88 19.10 -19.12
CA THR A 268 -4.71 20.27 -19.44
C THR A 268 -5.06 21.10 -18.21
N ASN A 269 -5.36 20.43 -17.09
CA ASN A 269 -5.72 21.06 -15.83
C ASN A 269 -5.13 20.32 -14.63
N ILE A 270 -4.90 21.03 -13.54
CA ILE A 270 -4.43 20.49 -12.27
C ILE A 270 -5.27 21.06 -11.13
N ALA A 271 -5.52 20.25 -10.10
CA ALA A 271 -6.00 20.70 -8.80
C ALA A 271 -5.05 20.15 -7.73
N ALA A 272 -4.65 20.98 -6.78
CA ALA A 272 -3.99 20.52 -5.56
C ALA A 272 -4.93 20.70 -4.37
N TYR A 273 -4.82 19.82 -3.38
CA TYR A 273 -5.68 19.85 -2.20
C TYR A 273 -4.99 19.22 -1.00
N THR A 274 -5.49 19.55 0.17
CA THR A 274 -4.98 19.06 1.46
C THR A 274 -6.13 19.01 2.47
N GLU A 275 -5.86 18.48 3.65
CA GLU A 275 -6.78 18.52 4.79
C GLU A 275 -6.55 19.82 5.59
N ARG A 276 -7.61 20.62 5.73
CA ARG A 276 -7.63 21.80 6.62
C ARG A 276 -8.71 21.59 7.68
N GLY A 277 -8.28 21.20 8.88
CA GLY A 277 -9.19 20.75 9.94
C GLY A 277 -9.71 19.35 9.63
N ALA A 278 -11.03 19.16 9.60
CA ALA A 278 -11.67 17.88 9.28
C ALA A 278 -12.26 17.84 7.85
N LYS A 279 -11.77 18.72 6.96
CA LYS A 279 -12.30 18.87 5.60
C LYS A 279 -11.17 18.96 4.59
N VAL A 280 -11.41 18.38 3.43
CA VAL A 280 -10.60 18.60 2.24
C VAL A 280 -10.81 20.03 1.76
N ALA A 281 -9.71 20.71 1.44
CA ALA A 281 -9.71 22.08 0.95
C ALA A 281 -8.75 22.21 -0.24
N PRO A 282 -9.05 23.08 -1.21
CA PRO A 282 -8.13 23.36 -2.30
C PRO A 282 -6.84 24.00 -1.77
N LEU A 283 -5.75 23.72 -2.46
CA LEU A 283 -4.41 24.25 -2.22
C LEU A 283 -3.96 24.98 -3.49
N GLY A 284 -3.43 26.20 -3.36
CA GLY A 284 -2.85 26.92 -4.49
C GLY A 284 -1.64 26.17 -5.06
N LEU A 285 -1.48 26.15 -6.39
CA LEU A 285 -0.31 25.50 -7.01
C LEU A 285 1.01 26.22 -6.64
N ASP A 286 0.94 27.47 -6.20
CA ASP A 286 2.04 28.27 -5.66
C ASP A 286 2.44 27.87 -4.22
N GLU A 287 1.59 27.13 -3.51
CA GLU A 287 1.90 26.58 -2.17
C GLU A 287 2.69 25.26 -2.26
N LEU A 288 2.62 24.54 -3.39
CA LEU A 288 3.30 23.25 -3.60
C LEU A 288 4.84 23.27 -3.40
N PRO A 289 5.59 24.32 -3.81
CA PRO A 289 7.04 24.37 -3.59
C PRO A 289 7.47 24.19 -2.13
N ALA A 290 6.65 24.62 -1.16
CA ALA A 290 6.95 24.45 0.26
C ALA A 290 6.95 22.97 0.69
N TYR A 291 6.15 22.12 0.04
CA TYR A 291 6.19 20.67 0.27
C TYR A 291 7.49 20.07 -0.25
N ALA A 292 7.95 20.46 -1.44
CA ALA A 292 9.20 19.95 -2.00
C ALA A 292 10.41 20.34 -1.14
N GLU A 293 10.48 21.60 -0.71
CA GLU A 293 11.58 22.11 0.14
C GLU A 293 11.64 21.35 1.47
N ALA A 294 10.49 21.18 2.14
CA ALA A 294 10.42 20.43 3.39
C ALA A 294 10.74 18.94 3.19
N ALA A 295 10.24 18.33 2.11
CA ALA A 295 10.51 16.94 1.77
C ALA A 295 12.00 16.68 1.47
N GLU A 296 12.68 17.59 0.76
CA GLU A 296 14.12 17.49 0.47
C GLU A 296 14.96 17.54 1.75
N ALA A 297 14.64 18.44 2.67
CA ALA A 297 15.31 18.54 3.96
C ALA A 297 15.06 17.29 4.84
N ALA A 298 13.81 16.83 4.92
CA ALA A 298 13.45 15.62 5.67
C ALA A 298 14.09 14.36 5.09
N LEU A 299 14.10 14.22 3.76
CA LEU A 299 14.77 13.12 3.05
C LEU A 299 16.27 13.07 3.39
N SER A 300 16.94 14.22 3.39
CA SER A 300 18.37 14.30 3.72
C SER A 300 18.63 13.84 5.16
N GLU A 301 17.77 14.25 6.10
CA GLU A 301 17.89 13.84 7.50
C GLU A 301 17.66 12.33 7.68
N LEU A 302 16.63 11.78 7.06
CA LEU A 302 16.33 10.35 7.11
C LEU A 302 17.45 9.51 6.50
N TYR A 303 17.99 9.94 5.36
CA TYR A 303 19.12 9.27 4.72
C TYR A 303 20.33 9.18 5.66
N MET A 304 20.68 10.31 6.31
CA MET A 304 21.77 10.32 7.30
C MET A 304 21.47 9.41 8.50
N LYS A 305 20.23 9.43 9.01
CA LYS A 305 19.81 8.53 10.11
C LYS A 305 19.98 7.06 9.73
N PHE A 306 19.56 6.66 8.53
CA PHE A 306 19.61 5.27 8.09
C PHE A 306 21.01 4.81 7.70
N ALA A 307 21.84 5.70 7.14
CA ALA A 307 23.24 5.38 6.83
C ALA A 307 24.06 4.99 8.08
N ASP A 308 23.66 5.48 9.26
CA ASP A 308 24.29 5.15 10.54
C ASP A 308 23.77 3.83 11.16
N TRP A 309 22.73 3.21 10.59
CA TRP A 309 22.12 1.99 11.14
C TRP A 309 22.77 0.73 10.57
N ASP A 310 22.92 -0.28 11.43
CA ASP A 310 23.36 -1.60 10.97
C ASP A 310 22.23 -2.37 10.26
N LYS A 311 22.59 -3.45 9.55
CA LYS A 311 21.65 -4.31 8.81
C LYS A 311 20.47 -4.75 9.68
N LYS A 312 20.73 -5.14 10.94
CA LYS A 312 19.67 -5.60 11.86
C LYS A 312 18.66 -4.50 12.15
N LYS A 313 19.13 -3.29 12.42
CA LYS A 313 18.27 -2.15 12.73
C LYS A 313 17.48 -1.69 11.50
N LEU A 314 18.11 -1.66 10.33
CA LEU A 314 17.44 -1.39 9.04
C LEU A 314 16.36 -2.43 8.75
N MET A 315 16.66 -3.71 8.97
CA MET A 315 15.70 -4.80 8.80
C MET A 315 14.49 -4.68 9.74
N LEU A 316 14.74 -4.41 11.03
CA LEU A 316 13.64 -4.22 11.99
C LEU A 316 12.81 -2.98 11.67
N ALA A 317 13.43 -1.90 11.20
CA ALA A 317 12.71 -0.70 10.79
C ALA A 317 11.79 -0.97 9.60
N GLY A 318 12.29 -1.59 8.52
CA GLY A 318 11.46 -1.97 7.38
C GLY A 318 10.31 -2.91 7.79
N ALA A 319 10.57 -3.85 8.68
CA ALA A 319 9.53 -4.77 9.16
C ALA A 319 8.45 -4.03 9.98
N VAL A 320 8.84 -3.07 10.83
CA VAL A 320 7.91 -2.20 11.56
C VAL A 320 7.09 -1.34 10.61
N ALA A 321 7.68 -0.78 9.54
CA ALA A 321 6.95 0.03 8.57
C ALA A 321 5.80 -0.76 7.92
N TYR A 322 6.07 -1.99 7.50
CA TYR A 322 5.07 -2.90 6.92
C TYR A 322 3.98 -3.29 7.92
N TRP A 323 4.37 -3.68 9.14
CA TRP A 323 3.41 -4.02 10.20
C TRP A 323 2.51 -2.83 10.57
N ARG A 324 3.11 -1.64 10.69
CA ARG A 324 2.38 -0.42 11.04
C ARG A 324 1.41 0.02 9.94
N GLY A 325 1.54 -0.48 8.71
CA GLY A 325 0.52 -0.31 7.67
C GLY A 325 -0.90 -0.65 8.13
N PHE A 326 -1.07 -1.61 9.05
CA PHE A 326 -2.39 -1.98 9.59
C PHE A 326 -2.94 -0.99 10.63
N ALA A 327 -2.12 -0.06 11.15
CA ALA A 327 -2.58 1.00 12.05
C ALA A 327 -3.63 1.91 11.40
N ARG A 328 -3.65 1.96 10.06
CA ARG A 328 -4.68 2.64 9.26
C ARG A 328 -6.08 2.11 9.59
N TYR A 329 -6.23 0.82 9.86
CA TYR A 329 -7.51 0.20 10.21
C TYR A 329 -7.90 0.46 11.66
N THR A 330 -6.94 0.35 12.59
CA THR A 330 -7.19 0.57 14.01
C THR A 330 -7.50 2.03 14.32
N ASP A 331 -6.95 2.97 13.53
CA ASP A 331 -7.24 4.42 13.65
C ASP A 331 -8.72 4.70 13.34
N ARG A 332 -9.31 3.97 12.38
CA ARG A 332 -10.73 4.14 12.03
C ARG A 332 -11.69 3.78 13.16
N VAL A 333 -11.23 2.94 14.10
CA VAL A 333 -12.03 2.46 15.22
C VAL A 333 -11.45 2.87 16.58
N ASN A 334 -10.47 3.78 16.60
CA ASN A 334 -9.82 4.35 17.78
C ASN A 334 -9.23 3.30 18.74
N ILE A 335 -8.48 2.33 18.21
CA ILE A 335 -7.77 1.31 19.01
C ILE A 335 -6.26 1.25 18.76
N THR A 336 -5.70 2.14 17.96
CA THR A 336 -4.28 2.11 17.56
C THR A 336 -3.32 2.10 18.73
N ASP A 337 -3.59 2.91 19.76
CA ASP A 337 -2.75 2.97 20.97
C ASP A 337 -2.84 1.72 21.86
N LYS A 338 -3.73 0.77 21.53
CA LYS A 338 -3.88 -0.50 22.25
C LYS A 338 -3.07 -1.63 21.64
N ILE A 339 -2.46 -1.40 20.48
CA ILE A 339 -1.68 -2.38 19.74
C ILE A 339 -0.20 -2.01 19.87
N ASP A 340 0.64 -3.00 20.16
CA ASP A 340 2.08 -2.84 20.05
C ASP A 340 2.50 -2.94 18.58
N TRP A 341 3.01 -1.84 18.02
CA TRP A 341 3.43 -1.76 16.62
C TRP A 341 4.90 -2.15 16.43
N ASN A 342 5.57 -2.66 17.46
CA ASN A 342 6.89 -3.27 17.31
C ASN A 342 6.77 -4.73 16.85
N ILE A 343 7.82 -5.24 16.20
CA ILE A 343 7.92 -6.67 15.91
C ILE A 343 8.07 -7.44 17.23
N SER A 344 7.22 -8.44 17.43
CA SER A 344 7.22 -9.28 18.64
C SER A 344 8.56 -9.95 18.86
N GLN A 345 9.00 -10.05 20.13
CA GLN A 345 10.27 -10.68 20.47
C GLN A 345 10.40 -12.13 19.96
N SER A 346 9.31 -12.90 19.94
CA SER A 346 9.30 -14.27 19.40
C SER A 346 9.70 -14.32 17.92
N VAL A 347 9.14 -13.42 17.10
CA VAL A 347 9.49 -13.29 15.68
C VAL A 347 10.93 -12.81 15.51
N ILE A 348 11.38 -11.87 16.36
CA ILE A 348 12.78 -11.41 16.33
C ILE A 348 13.72 -12.58 16.62
N ASP A 349 13.48 -13.33 17.69
CA ASP A 349 14.38 -14.42 18.12
C ASP A 349 14.41 -15.56 17.10
N GLU A 350 13.29 -15.82 16.42
CA GLU A 350 13.17 -16.91 15.46
C GLU A 350 13.72 -16.55 14.07
N TYR A 351 13.30 -15.43 13.50
CA TYR A 351 13.52 -15.15 12.07
C TYR A 351 14.68 -14.21 11.78
N VAL A 352 14.97 -13.25 12.66
CA VAL A 352 16.06 -12.30 12.42
C VAL A 352 17.41 -12.99 12.29
N PRO A 353 17.80 -13.96 13.14
CA PRO A 353 19.08 -14.66 12.96
C PRO A 353 19.23 -15.32 11.58
N PHE A 354 18.15 -15.88 11.03
CA PHE A 354 18.17 -16.47 9.69
C PHE A 354 18.40 -15.41 8.61
N PHE A 355 17.64 -14.31 8.64
CA PHE A 355 17.73 -13.23 7.64
C PHE A 355 18.94 -12.31 7.81
N MET A 356 19.71 -12.44 8.90
CA MET A 356 21.04 -11.85 8.95
C MET A 356 22.01 -12.52 7.97
N GLU A 357 21.81 -13.80 7.67
CA GLU A 357 22.70 -14.64 6.85
C GLU A 357 22.09 -15.03 5.49
N ASN A 358 20.79 -14.77 5.28
CA ASN A 358 20.06 -15.13 4.06
C ASN A 358 19.26 -13.94 3.55
N ASP A 359 19.29 -13.73 2.24
CA ASP A 359 18.74 -12.52 1.62
C ASP A 359 17.23 -12.64 1.29
N ALA A 360 16.63 -13.82 1.38
CA ALA A 360 15.22 -14.03 1.06
C ALA A 360 14.65 -15.28 1.73
N ASP A 361 13.32 -15.35 1.82
CA ASP A 361 12.62 -16.52 2.31
C ASP A 361 12.76 -17.70 1.33
N PRO A 362 13.10 -18.92 1.79
CA PRO A 362 13.22 -20.08 0.92
C PRO A 362 11.96 -20.38 0.10
N ALA A 363 10.78 -20.04 0.62
CA ALA A 363 9.51 -20.24 -0.07
C ALA A 363 9.36 -19.37 -1.32
N PHE A 364 10.19 -18.33 -1.50
CA PHE A 364 10.20 -17.50 -2.71
C PHE A 364 10.59 -18.29 -3.96
N ILE A 365 11.14 -19.51 -3.83
CA ILE A 365 11.30 -20.43 -4.97
C ILE A 365 9.98 -20.69 -5.71
N ARG A 366 8.84 -20.58 -5.01
CA ARG A 366 7.50 -20.73 -5.60
C ARG A 366 7.15 -19.63 -6.60
N PHE A 367 7.86 -18.49 -6.59
CA PHE A 367 7.65 -17.37 -7.51
C PHE A 367 8.14 -17.66 -8.93
N GLY A 368 9.07 -18.60 -9.09
CA GLY A 368 9.66 -18.96 -10.38
C GLY A 368 8.96 -20.09 -11.13
N ARG A 369 7.72 -20.45 -10.73
CA ARG A 369 6.92 -21.50 -11.36
C ARG A 369 6.06 -20.93 -12.48
N PHE A 370 5.83 -21.70 -13.55
CA PHE A 370 5.11 -21.23 -14.74
C PHE A 370 4.00 -22.20 -15.16
N ASP A 371 2.92 -21.60 -15.65
CA ASP A 371 1.75 -22.16 -16.34
C ASP A 371 1.14 -23.42 -15.69
N ASP A 372 1.49 -24.63 -16.15
CA ASP A 372 0.78 -25.86 -15.77
C ASP A 372 0.89 -26.20 -14.27
N GLU A 373 2.01 -25.91 -13.63
CA GLU A 373 2.22 -26.17 -12.19
C GLU A 373 1.39 -25.22 -11.31
N MET A 374 1.08 -24.02 -11.79
CA MET A 374 0.34 -23.00 -11.04
C MET A 374 -1.18 -23.24 -11.04
N GLU A 375 -1.74 -23.89 -12.07
CA GLU A 375 -3.18 -24.19 -12.11
C GLU A 375 -3.59 -25.18 -11.00
N GLU A 376 -2.73 -26.18 -10.73
CA GLU A 376 -2.93 -27.19 -9.69
C GLU A 376 -2.44 -26.72 -8.31
N ASP A 377 -1.29 -26.03 -8.24
CA ASP A 377 -0.69 -25.52 -7.01
C ASP A 377 -0.27 -24.04 -7.16
N PRO A 378 -1.21 -23.09 -6.96
CA PRO A 378 -0.95 -21.66 -7.15
C PRO A 378 0.21 -21.15 -6.28
N THR A 379 0.75 -19.97 -6.61
CA THR A 379 1.87 -19.35 -5.88
C THR A 379 1.63 -19.36 -4.37
N LEU A 380 0.43 -18.94 -3.93
CA LEU A 380 0.01 -18.99 -2.54
C LEU A 380 -0.78 -20.28 -2.29
N TYR A 381 -0.45 -20.99 -1.21
CA TYR A 381 -1.06 -22.28 -0.91
C TYR A 381 -2.58 -22.21 -0.73
N LEU A 382 -3.27 -23.18 -1.32
CA LEU A 382 -4.68 -23.45 -1.01
C LEU A 382 -4.87 -23.95 0.43
N LEU A 383 -6.11 -23.90 0.91
CA LEU A 383 -6.53 -24.64 2.10
C LEU A 383 -6.81 -26.11 1.73
N PRO A 384 -6.54 -27.06 2.64
CA PRO A 384 -6.85 -28.46 2.42
C PRO A 384 -8.37 -28.70 2.38
N GLU A 385 -8.84 -29.51 1.41
CA GLU A 385 -10.26 -29.89 1.25
C GLU A 385 -10.70 -31.07 2.13
#